data_AF-A0A9E4UDJ5-F1
#
_entry.id   AF-A0A9E4UDJ5-F1
#
_cell.length_a   1.000
_cell.length_b   1.000
_cell.length_c   1.000
_cell.angle_alpha   90.00
_cell.angle_beta   90.00
_cell.angle_gamma   90.00
#
_symmetry.space_group_name_H-M   'P 1'
#
loop_
_entity.id
_entity.type
_entity.pdbx_description
1 polymer ?
#
loop_
_entity_poly.entity_id
_entity_poly.type
_entity_poly.pdbx_seq_one_letter_code
_entity_poly.pdbx_strand_id
1 'polypeptide(L)'
;MAQPKKSSRPTSRFSAVAFAVLFALLGAACEDFYSDSLPTPQIALPTPANLQEGDPEDLVEAGARTAMAAALGISADAPRKILLQHATWTDRAPGCYPPPPGVSGPYLVPGYRLLMQYEGVFYEYDADLGGETGALCDFTTQWVSVEPALDIVTVNLEGSARPDFFTVYILRSEEDVAAFNSTNSEIATIAAGVVDWTVELLVGGWVNTGPYTEAVRAYHLPAGPQAGIDAAPIFIEVAVPENLADTANDIPSQTWVLIDITRPDSTYQFIGMRQ
;
A
#
# COMPACT_ATOMS: atom_id res chain seq x y z
N MET A 1 29.26 4.27 75.13
CA MET A 1 28.81 4.36 73.72
C MET A 1 29.37 3.16 72.98
N ALA A 2 28.50 2.25 72.55
CA ALA A 2 28.85 0.91 72.09
C ALA A 2 29.16 0.87 70.58
N GLN A 3 30.23 0.17 70.19
CA GLN A 3 30.56 -0.11 68.79
C GLN A 3 29.72 -1.29 68.26
N PRO A 4 29.24 -1.24 67.00
CA PRO A 4 28.54 -2.36 66.40
C PRO A 4 29.51 -3.43 65.87
N LYS A 5 29.24 -4.68 66.25
CA LYS A 5 29.93 -5.90 65.79
C LYS A 5 29.66 -6.14 64.30
N LYS A 6 30.75 -6.31 63.52
CA LYS A 6 30.72 -6.83 62.15
C LYS A 6 30.34 -8.31 62.17
N SER A 7 29.21 -8.65 61.54
CA SER A 7 28.76 -10.03 61.29
C SER A 7 29.27 -10.49 59.92
N SER A 8 30.16 -11.47 59.88
CA SER A 8 30.59 -12.15 58.66
C SER A 8 29.63 -13.29 58.34
N ARG A 9 28.87 -13.19 57.24
CA ARG A 9 28.10 -14.32 56.70
C ARG A 9 29.01 -15.23 55.87
N PRO A 10 28.93 -16.57 56.04
CA PRO A 10 29.69 -17.51 55.23
C PRO A 10 29.09 -17.62 53.82
N THR A 11 29.93 -17.36 52.83
CA THR A 11 29.65 -17.47 51.39
C THR A 11 29.51 -18.94 50.96
N SER A 12 28.27 -19.32 50.67
CA SER A 12 27.84 -19.81 49.35
C SER A 12 28.84 -20.70 48.57
N ARG A 13 28.94 -21.98 48.94
CA ARG A 13 29.46 -23.03 48.04
C ARG A 13 28.35 -23.73 47.23
N PHE A 14 27.09 -23.56 47.61
CA PHE A 14 25.95 -24.13 46.89
C PHE A 14 25.54 -23.33 45.64
N SER A 15 25.92 -22.06 45.51
CA SER A 15 25.50 -21.21 44.39
C SER A 15 26.27 -21.46 43.10
N ALA A 16 27.53 -21.90 43.18
CA ALA A 16 28.37 -22.11 41.99
C ALA A 16 27.95 -23.35 41.17
N VAL A 17 27.53 -24.44 41.84
CA VAL A 17 27.10 -25.67 41.15
C VAL A 17 25.70 -25.49 40.53
N ALA A 18 24.81 -24.76 41.20
CA ALA A 18 23.48 -24.45 40.66
C ALA A 18 23.56 -23.58 39.39
N PHE A 19 24.48 -22.60 39.35
CA PHE A 19 24.69 -21.76 38.16
C PHE A 19 25.28 -22.55 36.98
N ALA A 20 26.19 -23.48 37.23
CA ALA A 20 26.81 -24.28 36.15
C ALA A 20 25.81 -25.23 35.48
N VAL A 21 24.90 -25.84 36.25
CA VAL A 21 23.84 -26.71 35.70
C VAL A 21 22.78 -25.90 34.94
N LEU A 22 22.43 -24.70 35.43
CA LEU A 22 21.49 -23.82 34.74
C LEU A 22 22.05 -23.34 33.39
N PHE A 23 23.34 -23.00 33.32
CA PHE A 23 24.00 -22.60 32.07
C PHE A 23 24.09 -23.74 31.05
N ALA A 24 24.33 -24.98 31.50
CA ALA A 24 24.36 -26.15 30.62
C ALA A 24 22.96 -26.49 30.06
N LEU A 25 21.89 -26.27 30.83
CA LEU A 25 20.51 -26.45 30.37
C LEU A 25 20.04 -25.34 29.43
N LEU A 26 20.53 -24.11 29.59
CA LEU A 26 20.23 -22.99 28.69
C LEU A 26 20.98 -23.08 27.35
N GLY A 27 22.20 -23.64 27.32
CA GLY A 27 22.96 -23.81 26.08
C GLY A 27 22.33 -24.81 25.10
N ALA A 28 21.81 -25.94 25.60
CA ALA A 28 21.22 -26.98 24.75
C ALA A 28 19.81 -26.64 24.22
N ALA A 29 19.14 -25.63 24.79
CA ALA A 29 17.81 -25.20 24.35
C ALA A 29 17.82 -24.07 23.30
N CYS A 30 19.00 -23.50 23.01
CA CYS A 30 19.12 -22.41 22.04
C CYS A 30 19.59 -22.84 20.64
N GLU A 31 20.03 -24.09 20.43
CA GLU A 31 20.47 -24.56 19.11
C GLU A 31 19.31 -25.05 18.21
N ASP A 32 18.17 -25.44 18.79
CA ASP A 32 17.03 -25.96 17.99
C ASP A 32 16.01 -24.91 17.54
N PHE A 33 16.06 -23.67 18.04
CA PHE A 33 15.04 -22.66 17.73
C PHE A 33 15.23 -21.99 16.35
N TYR A 34 16.39 -22.13 15.71
CA TYR A 34 16.68 -21.53 14.39
C TYR A 34 16.51 -22.48 13.20
N SER A 35 16.24 -23.78 13.42
CA SER A 35 16.05 -24.75 12.33
C SER A 35 14.64 -24.75 11.74
N ASP A 36 13.66 -24.16 12.42
CA ASP A 36 12.29 -23.92 11.90
C ASP A 36 12.22 -22.56 11.20
N SER A 37 13.11 -22.34 10.23
CA SER A 37 12.89 -21.28 9.25
C SER A 37 11.59 -21.63 8.51
N LEU A 38 10.55 -20.81 8.68
CA LEU A 38 9.33 -20.90 7.87
C LEU A 38 9.73 -21.09 6.40
N PRO A 39 9.08 -21.98 5.63
CA PRO A 39 9.43 -22.18 4.24
C PRO A 39 9.45 -20.82 3.56
N THR A 40 10.63 -20.38 3.12
CA THR A 40 10.76 -19.12 2.38
C THR A 40 9.77 -19.21 1.22
N PRO A 41 8.87 -18.24 1.05
CA PRO A 41 8.00 -18.20 -0.11
C PRO A 41 8.88 -18.39 -1.34
N GLN A 42 8.59 -19.44 -2.13
CA GLN A 42 9.38 -19.73 -3.32
C GLN A 42 9.14 -18.60 -4.32
N ILE A 43 10.08 -17.66 -4.40
CA ILE A 43 10.15 -16.70 -5.50
C ILE A 43 10.55 -17.52 -6.73
N ALA A 44 9.64 -17.73 -7.68
CA ALA A 44 10.06 -18.21 -8.99
C ALA A 44 10.81 -17.10 -9.68
N LEU A 45 12.12 -17.25 -9.79
CA LEU A 45 12.81 -16.64 -10.90
C LEU A 45 12.36 -17.37 -12.18
N PRO A 46 12.13 -16.65 -13.29
CA PRO A 46 11.82 -17.28 -14.56
C PRO A 46 12.89 -18.33 -14.86
N THR A 47 12.46 -19.53 -15.25
CA THR A 47 13.40 -20.56 -15.68
C THR A 47 14.13 -20.03 -16.92
N PRO A 48 15.46 -20.20 -17.07
CA PRO A 48 16.21 -19.62 -18.18
C PRO A 48 15.68 -19.96 -19.59
N ALA A 49 14.87 -21.03 -19.71
CA ALA A 49 14.21 -21.42 -20.95
C ALA A 49 13.04 -20.51 -21.37
N ASN A 50 12.51 -19.68 -20.45
CA ASN A 50 11.35 -18.80 -20.69
C ASN A 50 11.75 -17.31 -20.75
N LEU A 51 13.04 -16.98 -20.65
CA LEU A 51 13.50 -15.62 -20.86
C LEU A 51 13.44 -15.34 -22.36
N GLN A 52 12.49 -14.51 -22.78
CA GLN A 52 12.47 -13.95 -24.12
C GLN A 52 13.72 -13.09 -24.35
N GLU A 53 14.26 -13.16 -25.56
CA GLU A 53 15.39 -12.33 -25.97
C GLU A 53 14.91 -10.90 -26.21
N GLY A 54 15.37 -9.95 -25.39
CA GLY A 54 14.95 -8.55 -25.46
C GLY A 54 15.07 -7.84 -24.11
N ASP A 55 14.76 -6.55 -24.10
CA ASP A 55 14.53 -5.81 -22.86
C ASP A 55 13.16 -6.20 -22.29
N PRO A 56 13.07 -6.75 -21.07
CA PRO A 56 11.80 -7.09 -20.44
C PRO A 56 10.76 -5.96 -20.46
N GLU A 57 11.20 -4.70 -20.29
CA GLU A 57 10.29 -3.55 -20.29
C GLU A 57 9.65 -3.32 -21.67
N ASP A 58 10.42 -3.50 -22.75
CA ASP A 58 9.95 -3.39 -24.13
C ASP A 58 8.96 -4.53 -24.47
N LEU A 59 9.23 -5.74 -23.99
CA LEU A 59 8.38 -6.91 -24.20
C LEU A 59 7.02 -6.73 -23.51
N VAL A 60 7.02 -6.24 -22.27
CA VAL A 60 5.78 -5.94 -21.53
C VAL A 60 4.98 -4.82 -22.21
N GLU A 61 5.64 -3.76 -22.67
CA GLU A 61 4.95 -2.68 -23.40
C GLU A 61 4.32 -3.20 -24.70
N ALA A 62 5.04 -4.02 -25.46
CA ALA A 62 4.52 -4.63 -26.68
C ALA A 62 3.32 -5.56 -26.39
N GLY A 63 3.38 -6.34 -25.31
CA GLY A 63 2.28 -7.18 -24.82
C GLY A 63 1.03 -6.36 -24.50
N ALA A 64 1.20 -5.26 -23.74
CA ALA A 64 0.10 -4.38 -23.37
C ALA A 64 -0.56 -3.71 -24.57
N ARG A 65 0.24 -3.18 -25.50
CA ARG A 65 -0.26 -2.58 -26.75
C ARG A 65 -1.08 -3.57 -27.56
N THR A 66 -0.60 -4.81 -27.66
CA THR A 66 -1.30 -5.89 -28.37
C THR A 66 -2.60 -6.25 -27.67
N ALA A 67 -2.59 -6.38 -26.34
CA ALA A 67 -3.78 -6.68 -25.56
C ALA A 67 -4.84 -5.58 -25.67
N MET A 68 -4.44 -4.31 -25.60
CA MET A 68 -5.34 -3.15 -25.79
C MET A 68 -5.89 -3.07 -27.21
N ALA A 69 -5.05 -3.29 -28.23
CA ALA A 69 -5.51 -3.32 -29.62
C ALA A 69 -6.58 -4.39 -29.83
N ALA A 70 -6.37 -5.58 -29.27
CA ALA A 70 -7.33 -6.68 -29.34
C ALA A 70 -8.63 -6.38 -28.56
N ALA A 71 -8.52 -5.83 -27.35
CA ALA A 71 -9.68 -5.56 -26.48
C ALA A 71 -10.54 -4.39 -26.98
N LEU A 72 -9.91 -3.32 -27.47
CA LEU A 72 -10.57 -2.07 -27.82
C LEU A 72 -10.83 -1.92 -29.33
N GLY A 73 -10.27 -2.81 -30.15
CA GLY A 73 -10.37 -2.71 -31.62
C GLY A 73 -9.62 -1.51 -32.20
N ILE A 74 -8.52 -1.10 -31.55
CA ILE A 74 -7.69 0.06 -31.93
C ILE A 74 -6.34 -0.37 -32.54
N SER A 75 -5.59 0.59 -33.08
CA SER A 75 -4.19 0.34 -33.47
C SER A 75 -3.31 0.14 -32.23
N ALA A 76 -2.34 -0.78 -32.29
CA ALA A 76 -1.37 -1.02 -31.21
C ALA A 76 -0.49 0.22 -30.88
N ASP A 77 -0.34 1.13 -31.84
CA ASP A 77 0.40 2.39 -31.65
C ASP A 77 -0.47 3.50 -31.02
N ALA A 78 -1.79 3.31 -30.94
CA ALA A 78 -2.72 4.33 -30.46
C ALA A 78 -2.65 4.58 -28.95
N PRO A 79 -2.48 3.56 -28.09
CA PRO A 79 -2.27 3.77 -26.66
C PRO A 79 -0.97 4.49 -26.34
N ARG A 80 -1.01 5.38 -25.34
CA ARG A 80 0.16 6.06 -24.78
C ARG A 80 0.60 5.37 -23.50
N LYS A 81 1.90 5.04 -23.38
CA LYS A 81 2.50 4.61 -22.11
C LYS A 81 2.54 5.78 -21.12
N ILE A 82 2.04 5.54 -19.91
CA ILE A 82 2.00 6.51 -18.81
C ILE A 82 3.03 6.14 -17.74
N LEU A 83 3.03 4.89 -17.29
CA LEU A 83 3.85 4.43 -16.17
C LEU A 83 4.23 2.97 -16.39
N LEU A 84 5.46 2.61 -16.04
CA LEU A 84 5.91 1.22 -15.93
C LEU A 84 6.61 1.08 -14.57
N GLN A 85 6.21 0.09 -13.79
CA GLN A 85 6.75 -0.16 -12.46
C GLN A 85 7.01 -1.64 -12.26
N HIS A 86 8.03 -1.96 -11.46
CA HIS A 86 8.18 -3.32 -10.94
C HIS A 86 7.07 -3.60 -9.93
N ALA A 87 6.51 -4.80 -9.98
CA ALA A 87 5.46 -5.25 -9.07
C ALA A 87 5.69 -6.73 -8.72
N THR A 88 5.19 -7.15 -7.55
CA THR A 88 5.14 -8.57 -7.18
C THR A 88 3.68 -8.99 -7.02
N TRP A 89 3.25 -9.97 -7.78
CA TRP A 89 1.90 -10.52 -7.77
C TRP A 89 1.79 -11.64 -6.76
N THR A 90 0.65 -11.75 -6.07
CA THR A 90 0.40 -12.78 -5.03
C THR A 90 -0.38 -13.99 -5.54
N ASP A 91 -0.70 -14.01 -6.84
CA ASP A 91 -1.28 -15.15 -7.55
C ASP A 91 -0.40 -15.55 -8.74
N ARG A 92 -0.51 -16.81 -9.16
CA ARG A 92 0.22 -17.40 -10.30
C ARG A 92 -0.05 -16.73 -11.63
N ALA A 93 -1.21 -16.10 -11.79
CA ALA A 93 -1.51 -15.29 -12.96
C ALA A 93 -1.28 -13.81 -12.60
N PRO A 94 -0.21 -13.18 -13.11
CA PRO A 94 -0.06 -11.73 -13.07
C PRO A 94 -1.33 -11.06 -13.60
N GLY A 95 -1.88 -10.16 -12.80
CA GLY A 95 -2.98 -9.31 -13.19
C GLY A 95 -4.34 -9.63 -12.61
N CYS A 96 -5.33 -9.45 -13.46
CA CYS A 96 -6.63 -8.92 -13.06
C CYS A 96 -7.50 -10.01 -12.43
N TYR A 97 -7.97 -9.76 -11.21
CA TYR A 97 -8.75 -10.73 -10.47
C TYR A 97 -10.25 -10.69 -10.84
N PRO A 98 -10.92 -11.86 -10.88
CA PRO A 98 -10.35 -13.19 -10.71
C PRO A 98 -9.63 -13.69 -11.98
N PRO A 99 -8.51 -14.42 -11.86
CA PRO A 99 -7.82 -14.98 -13.01
C PRO A 99 -8.66 -16.07 -13.69
N PRO A 100 -8.32 -16.47 -14.93
CA PRO A 100 -9.03 -17.54 -15.62
C PRO A 100 -9.11 -18.83 -14.77
N PRO A 101 -10.18 -19.63 -14.89
CA PRO A 101 -10.32 -20.86 -14.12
C PRO A 101 -9.13 -21.81 -14.32
N GLY A 102 -8.53 -22.29 -13.22
CA GLY A 102 -7.45 -23.28 -13.24
C GLY A 102 -6.03 -22.72 -13.31
N VAL A 103 -5.86 -21.40 -13.39
CA VAL A 103 -4.55 -20.72 -13.30
C VAL A 103 -4.36 -19.93 -12.01
N SER A 104 -5.35 -19.93 -11.10
CA SER A 104 -5.22 -19.31 -9.78
C SER A 104 -4.41 -20.14 -8.79
N GLY A 105 -3.77 -19.46 -7.85
CA GLY A 105 -3.12 -20.10 -6.70
C GLY A 105 -2.13 -19.16 -6.01
N PRO A 106 -1.95 -19.27 -4.69
CA PRO A 106 -1.04 -18.41 -3.95
C PRO A 106 0.39 -18.61 -4.44
N TYR A 107 1.01 -17.53 -4.93
CA TYR A 107 2.36 -17.55 -5.47
C TYR A 107 2.94 -16.14 -5.58
N LEU A 108 4.24 -15.96 -5.37
CA LEU A 108 4.88 -14.66 -5.59
C LEU A 108 5.51 -14.62 -6.98
N VAL A 109 4.91 -13.85 -7.89
CA VAL A 109 5.43 -13.66 -9.25
C VAL A 109 5.98 -12.23 -9.38
N PRO A 110 7.30 -12.04 -9.48
CA PRO A 110 7.84 -10.74 -9.82
C PRO A 110 7.47 -10.39 -11.27
N GLY A 111 7.25 -9.12 -11.54
CA GLY A 111 6.96 -8.64 -12.87
C GLY A 111 6.74 -7.15 -12.95
N TYR A 112 5.86 -6.74 -13.84
CA TYR A 112 5.66 -5.36 -14.21
C TYR A 112 4.18 -4.98 -14.18
N ARG A 113 3.90 -3.82 -13.60
CA ARG A 113 2.65 -3.10 -13.78
C ARG A 113 2.86 -2.00 -14.79
N LEU A 114 2.09 -2.01 -15.87
CA LEU A 114 2.12 -1.00 -16.92
C LEU A 114 0.79 -0.25 -16.96
N LEU A 115 0.85 1.08 -16.91
CA LEU A 115 -0.30 1.95 -17.12
C LEU A 115 -0.25 2.56 -18.52
N MET A 116 -1.33 2.37 -19.27
CA MET A 116 -1.52 2.87 -20.62
C MET A 116 -2.74 3.79 -20.66
N GLN A 117 -2.77 4.75 -21.58
CA GLN A 117 -3.90 5.65 -21.79
C GLN A 117 -4.37 5.61 -23.24
N TYR A 118 -5.69 5.60 -23.46
CA TYR A 118 -6.30 5.82 -24.76
C TYR A 118 -7.58 6.65 -24.58
N GLU A 119 -7.76 7.71 -25.36
CA GLU A 119 -8.92 8.63 -25.29
C GLU A 119 -9.27 9.13 -23.87
N GLY A 120 -8.25 9.36 -23.03
CA GLY A 120 -8.44 9.83 -21.65
C GLY A 120 -8.89 8.75 -20.66
N VAL A 121 -8.99 7.50 -21.11
CA VAL A 121 -9.20 6.32 -20.26
C VAL A 121 -7.86 5.67 -20.01
N PHE A 122 -7.58 5.29 -18.76
CA PHE A 122 -6.39 4.52 -18.44
C PHE A 122 -6.71 3.04 -18.34
N TYR A 123 -5.72 2.23 -18.65
CA TYR A 123 -5.76 0.77 -18.66
C TYR A 123 -4.50 0.26 -17.98
N GLU A 124 -4.69 -0.64 -17.02
CA GLU A 124 -3.59 -1.34 -16.35
C GLU A 124 -3.32 -2.66 -17.08
N TYR A 125 -2.06 -2.95 -17.31
CA TYR A 125 -1.58 -4.21 -17.86
C TYR A 125 -0.53 -4.77 -16.92
N ASP A 126 -0.83 -5.92 -16.36
CA ASP A 126 0.00 -6.58 -15.36
C ASP A 126 0.65 -7.80 -16.00
N ALA A 127 1.96 -7.92 -15.86
CA ALA A 127 2.76 -8.96 -16.50
C ALA A 127 3.80 -9.55 -15.55
N ASP A 128 4.30 -10.75 -15.87
CA ASP A 128 5.51 -11.31 -15.25
C ASP A 128 6.79 -10.59 -15.72
N LEU A 129 7.93 -10.93 -15.10
CA LEU A 129 9.25 -10.39 -15.48
C LEU A 129 9.65 -10.69 -16.93
N GLY A 130 9.07 -11.70 -17.58
CA GLY A 130 9.42 -12.09 -18.95
C GLY A 130 8.53 -11.46 -20.02
N GLY A 131 7.45 -10.78 -19.62
CA GLY A 131 6.38 -10.36 -20.52
C GLY A 131 5.65 -11.54 -21.19
N GLU A 132 5.85 -12.78 -20.72
CA GLU A 132 5.27 -13.98 -21.33
C GLU A 132 3.81 -14.14 -20.92
N THR A 133 3.54 -13.93 -19.63
CA THR A 133 2.18 -13.85 -19.10
C THR A 133 1.86 -12.41 -18.73
N GLY A 134 0.78 -11.89 -19.29
CA GLY A 134 0.25 -10.60 -18.89
C GLY A 134 -1.21 -10.45 -19.28
N ALA A 135 -1.95 -9.70 -18.46
CA ALA A 135 -3.38 -9.49 -18.59
C ALA A 135 -3.70 -8.01 -18.60
N LEU A 136 -4.55 -7.60 -19.55
CA LEU A 136 -5.15 -6.27 -19.53
C LEU A 136 -6.29 -6.27 -18.51
N CYS A 137 -6.24 -5.33 -17.57
CA CYS A 137 -7.28 -5.19 -16.58
C CYS A 137 -8.43 -4.38 -17.12
N ASP A 138 -9.60 -4.99 -17.02
CA ASP A 138 -10.89 -4.45 -17.43
C ASP A 138 -11.33 -3.38 -16.43
N PHE A 139 -10.53 -2.33 -16.25
CA PHE A 139 -10.90 -1.22 -15.39
C PHE A 139 -10.51 0.11 -16.00
N THR A 140 -11.56 0.84 -16.35
CA THR A 140 -11.61 2.27 -16.67
C THR A 140 -11.30 3.10 -15.42
N THR A 141 -10.14 2.91 -14.79
CA THR A 141 -9.69 3.76 -13.70
C THR A 141 -9.26 5.09 -14.31
N GLN A 142 -10.13 6.09 -14.27
CA GLN A 142 -9.66 7.45 -14.48
C GLN A 142 -8.80 7.79 -13.27
N TRP A 143 -7.48 7.75 -13.46
CA TRP A 143 -6.54 8.16 -12.44
C TRP A 143 -6.82 9.59 -12.05
N VAL A 144 -6.93 9.78 -10.76
CA VAL A 144 -7.05 11.08 -10.13
C VAL A 144 -5.69 11.40 -9.57
N SER A 145 -5.13 12.55 -9.93
CA SER A 145 -3.86 12.99 -9.35
C SER A 145 -4.03 13.08 -7.84
N VAL A 146 -3.15 12.42 -7.11
CA VAL A 146 -3.19 12.38 -5.65
C VAL A 146 -1.79 12.66 -5.11
N GLU A 147 -1.72 13.57 -4.15
CA GLU A 147 -0.48 13.91 -3.46
C GLU A 147 -0.66 13.80 -1.94
N PRO A 148 0.26 13.15 -1.23
CA PRO A 148 0.23 13.14 0.24
C PRO A 148 0.30 14.55 0.82
N ALA A 149 -0.62 14.89 1.73
CA ALA A 149 -0.69 16.24 2.31
C ALA A 149 0.28 16.44 3.50
N LEU A 150 1.50 15.89 3.43
CA LEU A 150 2.45 15.79 4.55
C LEU A 150 2.88 17.15 5.11
N ASP A 151 3.02 18.16 4.25
CA ASP A 151 3.43 19.52 4.64
C ASP A 151 2.24 20.42 5.06
N ILE A 152 1.02 19.91 4.89
CA ILE A 152 -0.23 20.67 5.06
C ILE A 152 -0.95 20.25 6.33
N VAL A 153 -0.92 18.95 6.64
CA VAL A 153 -1.70 18.35 7.73
C VAL A 153 -0.81 17.76 8.80
N THR A 154 -0.99 18.23 10.04
CA THR A 154 -0.40 17.61 11.22
C THR A 154 -1.45 16.73 11.89
N VAL A 155 -1.30 15.40 11.78
CA VAL A 155 -2.18 14.42 12.44
C VAL A 155 -1.82 14.28 13.92
N ASN A 156 -2.82 14.30 14.79
CA ASN A 156 -2.66 14.07 16.22
C ASN A 156 -3.00 12.61 16.56
N LEU A 157 -1.96 11.80 16.78
CA LEU A 157 -2.09 10.37 17.06
C LEU A 157 -2.86 10.05 18.35
N GLU A 158 -2.88 10.94 19.34
CA GLU A 158 -3.59 10.69 20.61
C GLU A 158 -5.10 10.89 20.46
N GLY A 159 -5.53 11.98 19.79
CA GLY A 159 -6.95 12.19 19.49
C GLY A 159 -7.48 11.21 18.44
N SER A 160 -6.57 10.55 17.72
CA SER A 160 -6.85 9.47 16.78
C SER A 160 -7.24 8.12 17.41
N ALA A 161 -7.29 8.03 18.75
CA ALA A 161 -7.54 6.77 19.47
C ALA A 161 -8.95 6.16 19.24
N ARG A 162 -9.87 6.90 18.63
CA ARG A 162 -11.23 6.43 18.28
C ARG A 162 -11.57 6.81 16.84
N PRO A 163 -11.03 6.07 15.85
CA PRO A 163 -11.28 6.37 14.45
C PRO A 163 -12.77 6.23 14.12
N ASP A 164 -13.26 7.08 13.22
CA ASP A 164 -14.55 6.90 12.56
C ASP A 164 -14.30 6.55 11.09
N PHE A 165 -14.25 5.26 10.79
CA PHE A 165 -14.00 4.74 9.44
C PHE A 165 -15.09 5.09 8.43
N PHE A 166 -16.25 5.58 8.87
CA PHE A 166 -17.34 5.96 7.98
C PHE A 166 -17.30 7.45 7.63
N THR A 167 -16.50 8.24 8.35
CA THR A 167 -16.36 9.67 8.09
C THR A 167 -15.20 9.94 7.16
N VAL A 168 -15.50 10.62 6.05
CA VAL A 168 -14.53 11.18 5.13
C VAL A 168 -14.67 12.70 5.13
N TYR A 169 -13.58 13.38 5.42
CA TYR A 169 -13.52 14.84 5.42
C TYR A 169 -13.13 15.32 4.02
N ILE A 170 -13.89 16.27 3.48
CA ILE A 170 -13.65 16.86 2.16
C ILE A 170 -13.64 18.37 2.34
N LEU A 171 -12.47 18.98 2.25
CA LEU A 171 -12.29 20.42 2.41
C LEU A 171 -12.03 21.03 1.04
N ARG A 172 -12.80 22.08 0.71
CA ARG A 172 -12.78 22.73 -0.61
C ARG A 172 -12.38 24.20 -0.55
N SER A 173 -12.13 24.72 0.66
CA SER A 173 -11.86 26.12 0.88
C SER A 173 -11.15 26.36 2.21
N GLU A 174 -10.58 27.55 2.36
CA GLU A 174 -10.05 28.01 3.66
C GLU A 174 -11.12 28.07 4.76
N GLU A 175 -12.38 28.33 4.41
CA GLU A 175 -13.50 28.33 5.35
C GLU A 175 -13.77 26.92 5.89
N ASP A 176 -13.74 25.90 5.03
CA ASP A 176 -13.86 24.50 5.43
C ASP A 176 -12.71 24.11 6.37
N VAL A 177 -11.49 24.57 6.09
CA VAL A 177 -10.34 24.34 6.98
C VAL A 177 -10.52 25.02 8.34
N ALA A 178 -11.01 26.26 8.37
CA ALA A 178 -11.28 26.95 9.62
C ALA A 178 -12.37 26.22 10.45
N ALA A 179 -13.44 25.77 9.79
CA ALA A 179 -14.49 24.97 10.41
C ALA A 179 -13.93 23.63 10.93
N PHE A 180 -13.16 22.90 10.12
CA PHE A 180 -12.52 21.65 10.50
C PHE A 180 -11.61 21.84 11.73
N ASN A 181 -10.67 22.78 11.68
CA ASN A 181 -9.74 23.05 12.78
C ASN A 181 -10.49 23.48 14.06
N SER A 182 -11.63 24.16 13.96
CA SER A 182 -12.42 24.53 15.14
C SER A 182 -13.11 23.34 15.81
N THR A 183 -13.46 22.29 15.05
CA THR A 183 -14.31 21.18 15.51
C THR A 183 -13.54 19.88 15.72
N ASN A 184 -12.47 19.64 14.96
CA ASN A 184 -11.74 18.38 14.88
C ASN A 184 -10.22 18.56 15.10
N SER A 185 -9.79 19.63 15.79
CA SER A 185 -8.36 19.91 16.04
C SER A 185 -7.67 18.85 16.90
N GLU A 186 -8.45 18.09 17.66
CA GLU A 186 -7.97 16.93 18.40
C GLU A 186 -7.49 15.80 17.48
N ILE A 187 -8.01 15.71 16.26
CA ILE A 187 -7.67 14.67 15.29
C ILE A 187 -6.55 15.13 14.36
N ALA A 188 -6.67 16.33 13.78
CA ALA A 188 -5.66 16.91 12.91
C ALA A 188 -5.73 18.43 12.90
N THR A 189 -4.61 19.08 12.54
CA THR A 189 -4.56 20.53 12.28
C THR A 189 -4.06 20.77 10.85
N ILE A 190 -4.76 21.64 10.13
CA ILE A 190 -4.55 21.87 8.69
C ILE A 190 -4.09 23.31 8.44
N ALA A 191 -3.02 23.48 7.65
CA ALA A 191 -2.50 24.77 7.21
C ALA A 191 -3.15 25.20 5.87
N ALA A 192 -4.17 26.06 5.93
CA ALA A 192 -4.98 26.43 4.75
C ALA A 192 -4.21 27.14 3.62
N GLY A 193 -3.15 27.89 3.95
CA GLY A 193 -2.45 28.77 3.00
C GLY A 193 -1.50 28.07 2.01
N VAL A 194 -1.51 26.73 1.97
CA VAL A 194 -0.62 25.92 1.12
C VAL A 194 -1.38 25.25 -0.03
N VAL A 195 -2.70 25.14 0.05
CA VAL A 195 -3.53 24.43 -0.93
C VAL A 195 -4.02 25.38 -2.03
N ASP A 196 -3.91 24.99 -3.30
CA ASP A 196 -4.54 25.73 -4.40
C ASP A 196 -6.01 25.31 -4.55
N TRP A 197 -6.89 25.90 -3.75
CA TRP A 197 -8.32 25.60 -3.72
C TRP A 197 -9.07 25.81 -5.06
N THR A 198 -8.43 26.38 -6.08
CA THR A 198 -9.05 26.53 -7.41
C THR A 198 -8.99 25.26 -8.24
N VAL A 199 -8.03 24.38 -7.95
CA VAL A 199 -7.77 23.15 -8.69
C VAL A 199 -7.52 21.95 -7.77
N GLU A 200 -7.42 22.14 -6.46
CA GLU A 200 -7.18 21.08 -5.48
C GLU A 200 -8.22 21.07 -4.37
N LEU A 201 -8.54 19.88 -3.90
CA LEU A 201 -9.25 19.67 -2.65
C LEU A 201 -8.45 18.78 -1.72
N LEU A 202 -8.72 18.91 -0.42
CA LEU A 202 -8.06 18.15 0.62
C LEU A 202 -9.04 17.11 1.17
N VAL A 203 -8.71 15.82 1.02
CA VAL A 203 -9.52 14.70 1.55
C VAL A 203 -8.80 14.02 2.69
N GLY A 204 -9.51 13.79 3.80
CA GLY A 204 -9.04 13.06 4.96
C GLY A 204 -9.92 11.86 5.29
N GLY A 205 -9.31 10.73 5.66
CA GLY A 205 -10.05 9.54 6.07
C GLY A 205 -9.20 8.57 6.89
N TRP A 206 -9.78 7.43 7.26
CA TRP A 206 -9.15 6.43 8.11
C TRP A 206 -8.92 5.11 7.37
N VAL A 207 -7.78 4.48 7.62
CA VAL A 207 -7.42 3.14 7.12
C VAL A 207 -6.83 2.26 8.22
N ASN A 208 -7.06 0.95 8.13
CA ASN A 208 -6.48 -0.06 9.03
C ASN A 208 -5.25 -0.71 8.39
N THR A 209 -4.17 0.07 8.26
CA THR A 209 -2.92 -0.39 7.65
C THR A 209 -1.69 -0.13 8.51
N GLY A 210 -1.84 0.53 9.66
CA GLY A 210 -0.73 0.90 10.54
C GLY A 210 -0.40 2.39 10.44
N PRO A 211 0.51 2.90 11.27
CA PRO A 211 0.91 4.31 11.24
C PRO A 211 1.68 4.64 9.95
N TYR A 212 1.76 5.94 9.62
CA TYR A 212 2.56 6.46 8.49
C TYR A 212 2.12 5.99 7.11
N THR A 213 0.81 5.87 6.94
CA THR A 213 0.23 5.45 5.67
C THR A 213 0.22 6.61 4.69
N GLU A 214 0.60 6.31 3.44
CA GLU A 214 0.69 7.30 2.37
C GLU A 214 -0.25 6.88 1.24
N ALA A 215 -0.94 7.86 0.66
CA ALA A 215 -1.76 7.58 -0.50
C ALA A 215 -0.86 7.30 -1.70
N VAL A 216 -1.08 6.14 -2.30
CA VAL A 216 -0.28 5.65 -3.42
C VAL A 216 -1.00 5.82 -4.75
N ARG A 217 -2.34 5.80 -4.75
CA ARG A 217 -3.14 6.04 -5.94
C ARG A 217 -4.54 6.52 -5.60
N ALA A 218 -5.15 7.25 -6.53
CA ALA A 218 -6.56 7.53 -6.51
C ALA A 218 -7.19 7.30 -7.88
N TYR A 219 -8.40 6.77 -7.93
CA TYR A 219 -9.08 6.47 -9.18
C TYR A 219 -10.60 6.44 -9.06
N HIS A 220 -11.29 6.77 -10.15
CA HIS A 220 -12.71 6.47 -10.27
C HIS A 220 -12.93 5.00 -10.59
N LEU A 221 -13.87 4.33 -9.91
CA LEU A 221 -14.41 3.07 -10.43
C LEU A 221 -15.43 3.37 -11.53
N PRO A 222 -15.48 2.58 -12.62
CA PRO A 222 -16.63 2.64 -13.52
C PRO A 222 -17.91 2.49 -12.72
N ALA A 223 -18.76 3.49 -12.81
CA ALA A 223 -20.16 3.36 -12.48
C ALA A 223 -20.69 2.17 -13.31
N GLY A 224 -21.28 1.15 -12.67
CA GLY A 224 -21.86 0.02 -13.40
C GLY A 224 -22.82 0.50 -14.48
N PRO A 225 -23.23 -0.33 -15.46
CA PRO A 225 -23.93 0.11 -16.68
C PRO A 225 -25.25 0.89 -16.49
N GLN A 226 -25.72 1.08 -15.25
CA GLN A 226 -26.90 1.86 -14.87
C GLN A 226 -26.59 3.13 -14.06
N ALA A 227 -25.35 3.32 -13.60
CA ALA A 227 -24.95 4.49 -12.85
C ALA A 227 -24.25 5.46 -13.82
N GLY A 228 -24.75 6.69 -13.91
CA GLY A 228 -24.10 7.73 -14.72
C GLY A 228 -22.67 7.96 -14.24
N ILE A 229 -21.77 8.31 -15.16
CA ILE A 229 -20.35 8.59 -14.90
C ILE A 229 -20.17 9.65 -13.80
N ASP A 230 -21.16 10.52 -13.60
CA ASP A 230 -21.12 11.65 -12.69
C ASP A 230 -21.27 11.31 -11.19
N ALA A 231 -21.48 10.04 -10.82
CA ALA A 231 -21.66 9.61 -9.42
C ALA A 231 -20.67 8.53 -8.95
N ALA A 232 -19.62 8.26 -9.72
CA ALA A 232 -18.63 7.25 -9.36
C ALA A 232 -17.75 7.70 -8.17
N PRO A 233 -17.65 6.91 -7.08
CA PRO A 233 -16.73 7.23 -6.00
C PRO A 233 -15.29 7.22 -6.49
N ILE A 234 -14.49 8.12 -5.93
CA ILE A 234 -13.04 8.12 -6.02
C ILE A 234 -12.51 7.23 -4.89
N PHE A 235 -11.77 6.20 -5.27
CA PHE A 235 -11.07 5.32 -4.34
C PHE A 235 -9.66 5.83 -4.18
N ILE A 236 -9.22 6.00 -2.94
CA ILE A 236 -7.88 6.42 -2.56
C ILE A 236 -7.24 5.20 -1.91
N GLU A 237 -6.24 4.65 -2.55
CA GLU A 237 -5.46 3.59 -1.94
C GLU A 237 -4.31 4.14 -1.15
N VAL A 238 -4.12 3.50 0.00
CA VAL A 238 -3.12 3.89 0.96
C VAL A 238 -2.28 2.68 1.29
N ALA A 239 -0.97 2.86 1.30
CA ALA A 239 -0.01 1.83 1.67
C ALA A 239 0.91 2.33 2.78
N VAL A 240 1.49 1.40 3.52
CA VAL A 240 2.63 1.70 4.40
C VAL A 240 3.89 1.66 3.54
N PRO A 241 4.78 2.68 3.61
CA PRO A 241 6.07 2.63 2.94
C PRO A 241 6.84 1.35 3.27
N GLU A 242 7.50 0.73 2.28
CA GLU A 242 8.19 -0.56 2.44
C GLU A 242 9.17 -0.58 3.62
N ASN A 243 9.87 0.53 3.87
CA ASN A 243 10.83 0.67 4.97
C ASN A 243 10.16 0.65 6.37
N LEU A 244 8.83 0.71 6.44
CA LEU A 244 8.03 0.66 7.65
C LEU A 244 7.09 -0.55 7.69
N ALA A 245 7.08 -1.39 6.65
CA ALA A 245 6.16 -2.53 6.53
C ALA A 245 6.29 -3.53 7.71
N ASP A 246 7.51 -3.76 8.20
CA ASP A 246 7.74 -4.65 9.36
C ASP A 246 7.15 -4.12 10.69
N THR A 247 6.84 -2.83 10.74
CA THR A 247 6.19 -2.18 11.88
C THR A 247 4.69 -1.96 11.67
N ALA A 248 4.19 -2.28 10.47
CA ALA A 248 2.78 -2.18 10.14
C ALA A 248 1.99 -3.15 11.03
N ASN A 249 0.89 -2.64 11.55
CA ASN A 249 -0.06 -3.37 12.38
C ASN A 249 -1.46 -2.89 12.02
N ASP A 250 -2.50 -3.56 12.53
CA ASP A 250 -3.88 -3.14 12.29
C ASP A 250 -4.28 -1.95 13.17
N ILE A 251 -3.35 -0.99 13.36
CA ILE A 251 -3.65 0.28 14.03
C ILE A 251 -4.28 1.22 13.00
N PRO A 252 -5.41 1.84 13.35
CA PRO A 252 -6.03 2.88 12.53
C PRO A 252 -5.06 4.03 12.30
N SER A 253 -4.90 4.45 11.05
CA SER A 253 -4.18 5.66 10.68
C SER A 253 -5.10 6.60 9.94
N GLN A 254 -4.98 7.89 10.26
CA GLN A 254 -5.59 8.93 9.46
C GLN A 254 -4.67 9.26 8.30
N THR A 255 -5.23 9.40 7.11
CA THR A 255 -4.51 9.74 5.88
C THR A 255 -5.16 10.97 5.27
N TRP A 256 -4.33 11.89 4.79
CA TRP A 256 -4.76 13.11 4.13
C TRP A 256 -4.09 13.27 2.78
N VAL A 257 -4.88 13.67 1.78
CA VAL A 257 -4.43 13.77 0.39
C VAL A 257 -4.97 15.02 -0.28
N LEU A 258 -4.13 15.62 -1.12
CA LEU A 258 -4.57 16.55 -2.15
C LEU A 258 -5.05 15.77 -3.35
N ILE A 259 -6.18 16.18 -3.89
CA ILE A 259 -6.78 15.62 -5.09
C ILE A 259 -7.04 16.75 -6.08
N ASP A 260 -6.54 16.59 -7.30
CA ASP A 260 -6.84 17.52 -8.40
C ASP A 260 -8.33 17.41 -8.77
N ILE A 261 -9.06 18.50 -8.58
CA ILE A 261 -10.50 18.55 -8.79
C ILE A 261 -10.79 18.93 -10.25
N THR A 262 -11.17 17.93 -11.03
CA THR A 262 -12.00 18.20 -12.22
C THR A 262 -13.49 18.18 -11.90
N ARG A 263 -13.92 17.62 -10.74
CA ARG A 263 -15.35 17.48 -10.34
C ARG A 263 -15.59 17.58 -8.82
N PRO A 264 -16.35 18.57 -8.31
CA PRO A 264 -16.51 18.84 -6.88
C PRO A 264 -17.48 17.90 -6.12
N ASP A 265 -18.32 17.14 -6.83
CA ASP A 265 -19.44 16.36 -6.27
C ASP A 265 -19.14 14.86 -6.08
N SER A 266 -17.87 14.46 -6.22
CA SER A 266 -17.44 13.07 -6.04
C SER A 266 -17.56 12.61 -4.58
N THR A 267 -17.89 11.34 -4.37
CA THR A 267 -17.72 10.66 -3.08
C THR A 267 -16.33 10.03 -3.00
N TYR A 268 -15.79 9.86 -1.79
CA TYR A 268 -14.43 9.35 -1.59
C TYR A 268 -14.42 8.16 -0.65
N GLN A 269 -13.56 7.19 -0.93
CA GLN A 269 -13.36 6.02 -0.06
C GLN A 269 -11.88 5.68 0.03
N PHE A 270 -11.40 5.41 1.24
CA PHE A 270 -10.03 4.96 1.46
C PHE A 270 -9.96 3.43 1.52
N ILE A 271 -8.98 2.85 0.84
CA ILE A 271 -8.68 1.42 0.87
C ILE A 271 -7.24 1.23 1.34
N GLY A 272 -7.06 0.42 2.37
CA GLY A 272 -5.74 0.05 2.86
C GLY A 272 -5.16 -1.16 2.11
N MET A 273 -3.92 -1.03 1.63
CA MET A 273 -3.16 -2.09 0.98
C MET A 273 -2.00 -2.53 1.88
N ARG A 274 -1.81 -3.84 2.02
CA ARG A 274 -0.55 -4.39 2.54
C ARG A 274 0.35 -4.66 1.33
N GLN A 275 1.46 -3.95 1.26
CA GLN A 275 2.53 -4.24 0.30
C GLN A 275 3.32 -5.48 0.73
#